data_AF-A0A553KZL2-F1
#
_entry.id   AF-A0A553KZL2-F1
#
_cell.length_a   1.000
_cell.length_b   1.000
_cell.length_c   1.000
_cell.angle_alpha   90.00
_cell.angle_beta   90.00
_cell.angle_gamma   90.00
#
_symmetry.space_group_name_H-M   'P 1'
#
loop_
_entity.id
_entity.type
_entity.pdbx_description
1 polymer ?
#
loop_
_entity_poly.entity_id
_entity_poly.type
_entity_poly.pdbx_seq_one_letter_code
_entity_poly.pdbx_strand_id
1 'polypeptide(L)'
;MEKNRKTANAEKQRRYRSRQRELGNKQVRGYVTKEAMSCYEEIREKTHWTDNEVLSNALRITFAAYKCGQIKLLNEWLKDHGR
;
A
#
# COMPACT_ATOMS: atom_id res chain seq x y z
N MET A 1 6.67 -7.10 -41.70
CA MET A 1 5.55 -6.89 -40.75
C MET A 1 6.00 -6.87 -39.27
N GLU A 2 7.20 -6.38 -38.95
CA GLU A 2 7.74 -6.44 -37.58
C GLU A 2 7.58 -5.13 -36.78
N LYS A 3 7.57 -3.98 -37.48
CA LYS A 3 7.35 -2.64 -36.89
C LYS A 3 6.00 -2.53 -36.15
N ASN A 4 4.95 -3.14 -36.70
CA ASN A 4 3.59 -3.11 -36.11
C ASN A 4 3.45 -3.91 -34.81
N ARG A 5 4.24 -4.98 -34.61
CA ARG A 5 4.19 -5.76 -33.37
C ARG A 5 4.88 -5.05 -32.21
N LYS A 6 5.99 -4.35 -32.48
CA LYS A 6 6.74 -3.59 -31.47
C LYS A 6 5.94 -2.39 -30.96
N THR A 7 5.27 -1.66 -31.85
CA THR A 7 4.37 -0.55 -31.47
C THR A 7 3.14 -1.04 -30.71
N ALA A 8 2.51 -2.14 -31.14
CA ALA A 8 1.37 -2.73 -30.42
C ALA A 8 1.73 -3.18 -29.00
N ASN A 9 2.92 -3.74 -28.78
CA ASN A 9 3.38 -4.13 -27.44
C ASN A 9 3.66 -2.92 -26.54
N ALA A 10 4.29 -1.88 -27.10
CA ALA A 10 4.54 -0.64 -26.38
C ALA A 10 3.22 0.04 -25.96
N GLU A 11 2.22 0.05 -26.84
CA GLU A 11 0.90 0.60 -26.56
C GLU A 11 0.14 -0.22 -25.51
N LYS A 12 0.23 -1.55 -25.57
CA LYS A 12 -0.33 -2.44 -24.54
C LYS A 12 0.29 -2.19 -23.17
N GLN A 13 1.62 -2.03 -23.10
CA GLN A 13 2.30 -1.69 -21.85
C GLN A 13 1.94 -0.28 -21.34
N ARG A 14 1.72 0.68 -22.25
CA ARG A 14 1.27 2.03 -21.89
C ARG A 14 -0.13 1.98 -21.27
N ARG A 15 -1.08 1.31 -21.93
CA ARG A 15 -2.46 1.12 -21.43
C ARG A 15 -2.50 0.31 -20.13
N TYR A 16 -1.63 -0.68 -19.97
CA TYR A 16 -1.49 -1.39 -18.70
C TYR A 16 -1.03 -0.46 -17.57
N ARG A 17 0.03 0.31 -17.79
CA ARG A 17 0.54 1.29 -16.82
C ARG A 17 -0.48 2.38 -16.49
N SER A 18 -1.24 2.87 -17.47
CA SER A 18 -2.33 3.83 -17.24
C SER A 18 -3.46 3.21 -16.42
N ARG A 19 -3.92 2.00 -16.76
CA ARG A 19 -4.95 1.30 -15.97
C ARG A 19 -4.51 1.03 -14.54
N GLN A 20 -3.25 0.64 -14.32
CA GLN A 20 -2.71 0.43 -12.97
C GLN A 20 -2.60 1.75 -12.18
N ARG A 21 -2.25 2.86 -12.84
CA ARG A 21 -2.29 4.20 -12.21
C ARG A 21 -3.72 4.62 -11.85
N GLU A 22 -4.68 4.43 -12.76
CA GLU A 22 -6.08 4.84 -12.59
C GLU A 22 -6.83 3.97 -11.57
N LEU A 23 -6.54 2.67 -11.51
CA LEU A 23 -7.10 1.78 -10.51
C LEU A 23 -6.71 2.21 -9.08
N GLY A 24 -5.59 2.93 -8.92
CA GLY A 24 -4.87 3.01 -7.66
C GLY A 24 -4.39 1.61 -7.27
N ASN A 25 -3.27 1.47 -6.58
CA ASN A 25 -2.85 0.15 -6.09
C ASN A 25 -3.71 -0.23 -4.86
N LYS A 26 -5.04 -0.35 -5.04
CA LYS A 26 -6.07 -0.71 -4.06
C LYS A 26 -5.93 -2.18 -3.57
N GLN A 27 -4.70 -2.63 -3.35
CA GLN A 27 -4.34 -3.97 -2.90
C GLN A 27 -4.83 -4.25 -1.48
N VAL A 28 -5.04 -3.22 -0.67
CA VAL A 28 -5.31 -3.37 0.76
C VAL A 28 -6.81 -3.45 1.10
N ARG A 29 -7.68 -2.76 0.36
CA ARG A 29 -9.08 -2.45 0.77
C ARG A 29 -9.96 -3.65 1.16
N GLY A 30 -9.68 -4.86 0.67
CA GLY A 30 -10.46 -6.06 1.00
C GLY A 30 -10.13 -6.69 2.36
N TYR A 31 -9.01 -6.31 2.97
CA TYR A 31 -8.48 -6.95 4.19
C TYR A 31 -8.31 -5.98 5.36
N VAL A 32 -8.71 -4.72 5.20
CA VAL A 32 -8.56 -3.67 6.23
C VAL A 32 -9.92 -3.09 6.60
N THR A 33 -10.08 -2.87 7.91
CA THR A 33 -11.24 -2.17 8.47
C THR A 33 -11.24 -0.69 8.06
N LYS A 34 -12.32 0.03 8.35
CA LYS A 34 -12.41 1.47 8.02
C LYS A 34 -11.38 2.29 8.81
N GLU A 35 -11.14 1.92 10.06
CA GLU A 35 -10.16 2.53 10.96
C GLU A 35 -8.76 2.34 10.40
N ALA A 36 -8.39 1.10 10.05
CA ALA A 36 -7.11 0.79 9.43
C ALA A 36 -6.93 1.48 8.05
N MET A 37 -8.00 1.63 7.27
CA MET A 37 -7.97 2.42 6.03
C MET A 37 -7.70 3.90 6.30
N SER A 38 -8.22 4.47 7.39
CA SER A 38 -7.92 5.85 7.78
C SER A 38 -6.43 6.03 8.12
N CYS A 39 -5.85 5.08 8.85
CA CYS A 39 -4.43 5.04 9.18
C CYS A 39 -3.58 4.93 7.90
N TYR A 40 -4.00 4.07 6.97
CA TYR A 40 -3.33 3.88 5.69
C TYR A 40 -3.32 5.16 4.84
N GLU A 41 -4.45 5.88 4.72
CA GLU A 41 -4.49 7.13 3.94
C GLU A 41 -3.62 8.21 4.59
N GLU A 42 -3.63 8.34 5.92
CA GLU A 42 -2.77 9.29 6.65
C GLU A 42 -1.28 8.96 6.48
N ILE A 43 -0.89 7.68 6.55
CA ILE A 43 0.49 7.24 6.28
C ILE A 43 0.87 7.60 4.85
N ARG A 44 0.03 7.29 3.87
CA ARG A 44 0.29 7.55 2.46
C ARG A 44 0.44 9.04 2.18
N GLU A 45 -0.42 9.88 2.77
CA GLU A 45 -0.36 11.33 2.63
C GLU A 45 0.93 11.91 3.18
N LYS A 46 1.34 11.49 4.39
CA LYS A 46 2.51 12.04 5.08
C LYS A 46 3.85 11.51 4.56
N THR A 47 3.90 10.25 4.12
CA THR A 47 5.15 9.59 3.69
C THR A 47 5.35 9.62 2.18
N HIS A 48 4.28 9.87 1.43
CA HIS A 48 4.24 9.71 -0.04
C HIS A 48 4.60 8.31 -0.52
N TRP A 49 4.50 7.30 0.36
CA TRP A 49 4.73 5.91 -0.01
C TRP A 49 3.66 5.40 -0.96
N THR A 50 4.08 4.54 -1.88
CA THR A 50 3.19 3.72 -2.69
C THR A 50 2.54 2.64 -1.84
N ASP A 51 1.42 2.09 -2.30
CA ASP A 51 0.64 1.10 -1.53
C ASP A 51 1.47 -0.16 -1.19
N ASN A 52 2.38 -0.54 -2.10
CA ASN A 52 3.32 -1.64 -1.87
C ASN A 52 4.37 -1.30 -0.80
N GLU A 53 4.87 -0.06 -0.77
CA GLU A 53 5.79 0.41 0.26
C GLU A 53 5.10 0.48 1.62
N VAL A 54 3.86 1.00 1.69
CA VAL A 54 3.07 1.02 2.93
C VAL A 54 2.88 -0.39 3.46
N LEU A 55 2.45 -1.34 2.63
CA LEU A 55 2.22 -2.72 3.05
C LEU A 55 3.52 -3.42 3.49
N SER A 56 4.58 -3.28 2.69
CA SER A 56 5.88 -3.90 3.00
C SER A 56 6.48 -3.32 4.29
N ASN A 57 6.39 -2.01 4.49
CA ASN A 57 6.92 -1.35 5.67
C ASN A 57 6.06 -1.62 6.91
N ALA A 58 4.73 -1.67 6.77
CA ALA A 58 3.85 -2.03 7.89
C ALA A 58 4.22 -3.40 8.48
N LEU A 59 4.39 -4.42 7.63
CA LEU A 59 4.82 -5.76 8.08
C LEU A 59 6.17 -5.73 8.80
N ARG A 60 7.16 -5.01 8.24
CA ARG A 60 8.51 -4.91 8.82
C ARG A 60 8.51 -4.15 10.14
N ILE A 61 7.72 -3.08 10.25
CA ILE A 61 7.57 -2.27 11.47
C ILE A 61 6.83 -3.08 12.54
N THR A 62 5.77 -3.81 12.20
CA THR A 62 5.09 -4.73 13.15
C THR A 62 6.05 -5.79 13.66
N PHE A 63 6.87 -6.38 12.80
CA PHE A 63 7.91 -7.32 13.22
C PHE A 63 8.95 -6.67 14.13
N ALA A 64 9.43 -5.46 13.81
CA ALA A 64 10.35 -4.71 14.66
C ALA A 64 9.74 -4.39 16.03
N ALA A 65 8.47 -3.97 16.07
CA ALA A 65 7.74 -3.72 17.31
C ALA A 65 7.64 -4.97 18.19
N TYR A 66 7.39 -6.15 17.59
CA TYR A 66 7.45 -7.43 18.30
C TYR A 66 8.86 -7.69 18.85
N LYS A 67 9.91 -7.57 18.01
CA LYS A 67 11.29 -7.82 18.42
C LYS A 67 11.78 -6.87 19.53
N CYS A 68 11.29 -5.65 19.57
CA CYS A 68 11.61 -4.65 20.58
C CYS A 68 10.67 -4.65 21.80
N GLY A 69 9.74 -5.62 21.90
CA GLY A 69 8.79 -5.72 23.01
C GLY A 69 7.74 -4.60 23.07
N GLN A 70 7.60 -3.80 22.00
CA GLN A 70 6.71 -2.64 21.94
C GLN A 70 5.29 -2.98 21.46
N ILE A 71 5.06 -4.19 20.95
CA ILE A 71 3.79 -4.54 20.29
C ILE A 71 2.56 -4.37 21.19
N LYS A 72 2.67 -4.69 22.49
CA LYS A 72 1.57 -4.50 23.44
C LYS A 72 1.24 -3.01 23.63
N LEU A 73 2.27 -2.20 23.88
CA LEU A 73 2.13 -0.74 24.05
C LEU A 73 1.46 -0.09 22.84
N LEU A 74 1.90 -0.45 21.63
CA LEU A 74 1.35 0.11 20.39
C LEU A 74 -0.09 -0.34 20.16
N ASN A 75 -0.44 -1.60 20.48
CA ASN A 75 -1.81 -2.07 20.37
C ASN A 75 -2.76 -1.38 21.38
N GLU A 76 -2.29 -1.13 22.61
CA GLU A 76 -3.05 -0.36 23.60
C GLU A 76 -3.25 1.07 23.12
N TRP A 77 -2.21 1.70 22.57
CA TRP A 77 -2.31 3.03 21.98
C TRP A 77 -3.37 3.09 20.86
N LEU A 78 -3.40 2.10 19.95
CA LEU A 78 -4.42 2.04 18.89
C LEU A 78 -5.84 1.96 19.47
N LYS A 79 -6.04 1.12 20.49
CA LYS A 79 -7.34 0.97 21.15
C LYS A 79 -7.81 2.28 21.80
N ASP A 80 -6.92 2.95 22.52
CA ASP A 80 -7.25 4.18 23.25
C ASP A 80 -7.56 5.36 22.32
N HIS A 81 -7.08 5.32 21.08
CA HIS A 81 -7.29 6.36 20.07
C HIS A 81 -8.31 5.97 18.99
N GLY A 82 -8.94 4.79 19.10
CA GLY A 82 -9.93 4.29 18.13
C GLY A 82 -9.37 4.11 16.73
N ARG A 83 -8.17 3.52 16.63
CA ARG A 83 -7.43 3.30 15.38
C ARG A 83 -7.34 1.83 14.99
#